data_AF-A0A183DKG7-F1
#
_entry.id   AF-A0A183DKG7-F1
#
_cell.length_a   1.000
_cell.length_b   1.000
_cell.length_c   1.000
_cell.angle_alpha   90.00
_cell.angle_beta   90.00
_cell.angle_gamma   90.00
#
_symmetry.space_group_name_H-M   'P 1'
#
loop_
_entity.id
_entity.type
_entity.pdbx_description
1 polymer ?
#
loop_
_entity_poly.entity_id
_entity_poly.type
_entity_poly.pdbx_seq_one_letter_code
_entity_poly.pdbx_strand_id
1 'polypeptide(L)' 'MLKVFETAAELQEAEQLTSNSVYLLPIHYSIRHERHGVYPEAKCKVFGYPDQSPFLWMVIRRNKFTRLLFALIFS' A
#
# COMPACT_ATOMS: atom_id res chain seq x y z
N MET A 1 -15.82 -2.58 -2.83
CA MET A 1 -15.82 -2.76 -1.37
C MET A 1 -14.41 -2.45 -0.89
N LEU A 2 -14.18 -2.08 0.38
CA LEU A 2 -12.81 -1.93 0.89
C LEU A 2 -12.09 -3.28 0.77
N LYS A 3 -11.00 -3.33 0.00
CA LYS A 3 -10.12 -4.49 -0.09
C LYS A 3 -8.90 -4.25 0.80
N VAL A 4 -8.46 -5.31 1.46
CA VAL A 4 -7.23 -5.36 2.26
C VAL A 4 -6.26 -6.29 1.56
N PHE A 5 -5.02 -5.86 1.36
CA PHE A 5 -3.99 -6.67 0.71
C PHE A 5 -2.89 -6.99 1.73
N GLU A 6 -2.76 -8.26 2.12
CA GLU A 6 -1.83 -8.71 3.17
C GLU A 6 -0.87 -9.81 2.69
N THR A 7 -1.33 -10.70 1.82
CA THR A 7 -0.51 -11.80 1.28
C THR A 7 0.41 -11.34 0.16
N ALA A 8 1.45 -12.12 -0.15
CA ALA A 8 2.36 -11.80 -1.25
C ALA A 8 1.65 -11.70 -2.61
N ALA A 9 0.62 -12.52 -2.84
CA ALA A 9 -0.17 -12.51 -4.07
C ALA A 9 -1.07 -11.26 -4.14
N GLU A 10 -1.74 -10.92 -3.04
CA GLU A 10 -2.57 -9.70 -2.95
C GLU A 10 -1.73 -8.43 -3.09
N LEU A 11 -0.54 -8.39 -2.49
CA LEU A 11 0.38 -7.26 -2.66
C LEU A 11 0.88 -7.14 -4.11
N GLN A 12 1.07 -8.28 -4.80
CA GLN A 12 1.40 -8.27 -6.22
C GLN A 12 0.25 -7.72 -7.08
N GLU A 13 -1.00 -8.09 -6.77
CA GLU A 13 -2.19 -7.53 -7.41
C GLU A 13 -2.28 -6.02 -7.16
N ALA A 14 -2.13 -5.57 -5.92
CA ALA A 14 -2.17 -4.15 -5.56
C ALA A 14 -1.08 -3.33 -6.27
N GLU A 15 0.12 -3.89 -6.46
CA GLU A 15 1.19 -3.23 -7.21
C GLU A 15 0.81 -3.04 -8.69
N GLN A 16 0.19 -4.04 -9.31
CA GLN A 16 -0.29 -3.95 -10.70
C GLN A 16 -1.43 -2.94 -10.85
N LEU A 17 -2.36 -2.90 -9.90
CA LEU A 17 -3.47 -1.95 -9.89
C LEU A 17 -3.00 -0.49 -9.74
N THR A 18 -1.83 -0.28 -9.16
CA THR A 18 -1.27 1.05 -8.90
C THR A 18 -0.16 1.46 -9.89
N SER A 19 0.27 0.58 -10.80
CA SER A 19 1.43 0.82 -11.68
C SER A 19 1.19 1.85 -12.80
N ASN A 20 -0.06 2.02 -13.23
CA ASN A 20 -0.39 2.78 -14.44
C ASN A 20 -0.87 4.21 -14.18
N SER A 21 -0.70 4.73 -12.95
CA SER A 21 -1.14 6.08 -12.58
C SER A 21 -0.03 6.84 -11.86
N VAL A 22 0.30 8.03 -12.38
CA VAL A 22 1.27 8.94 -11.76
C VAL A 22 0.83 9.38 -10.37
N TYR A 23 -0.48 9.51 -10.15
CA TYR A 23 -1.07 9.89 -8.86
C TYR A 23 -0.93 8.80 -7.79
N LEU A 24 -0.73 7.54 -8.22
CA LEU A 24 -0.57 6.40 -7.33
C LEU A 24 0.88 5.99 -7.10
N LEU A 25 1.85 6.70 -7.68
CA LEU A 25 3.27 6.40 -7.51
C LEU A 25 3.68 6.21 -6.04
N PRO A 26 3.28 7.07 -5.08
CA PRO A 26 3.67 6.87 -3.67
C PRO A 26 3.14 5.55 -3.09
N ILE A 27 1.94 5.15 -3.48
CA ILE A 27 1.30 3.90 -3.06
C ILE A 27 2.00 2.72 -3.71
N HIS A 28 2.22 2.78 -5.02
CA HIS A 28 2.93 1.77 -5.80
C HIS A 28 4.31 1.48 -5.20
N TYR A 29 5.12 2.51 -4.90
CA TYR A 29 6.43 2.34 -4.27
C TYR A 29 6.34 1.75 -2.86
N SER A 30 5.33 2.14 -2.08
CA SER A 30 5.13 1.59 -0.73
C SER A 30 4.83 0.08 -0.77
N ILE A 31 3.97 -0.35 -1.69
CA ILE A 31 3.64 -1.76 -1.92
C ILE A 31 4.88 -2.53 -2.41
N ARG A 32 5.59 -1.97 -3.39
CA ARG A 32 6.80 -2.57 -3.95
C ARG A 32 7.90 -2.74 -2.88
N HIS A 33 8.09 -1.76 -2.00
CA HIS A 33 9.03 -1.87 -0.89
C HIS A 33 8.65 -2.98 0.12
N GLU A 34 7.36 -3.17 0.40
CA GLU A 34 6.89 -4.29 1.24
C GLU A 34 7.19 -5.63 0.57
N ARG A 35 6.87 -5.78 -0.72
CA ARG A 35 7.14 -7.02 -1.48
C ARG A 35 8.62 -7.39 -1.53
N HIS A 36 9.49 -6.42 -1.75
CA HIS A 36 10.94 -6.65 -1.77
C HIS A 36 11.56 -6.75 -0.38
N GLY A 37 10.80 -6.57 0.69
CA GLY A 37 11.31 -6.62 2.06
C GLY A 37 12.39 -5.57 2.31
N VAL A 38 12.25 -4.36 1.73
CA VAL A 38 13.21 -3.26 1.91
C VAL A 38 13.28 -2.82 3.37
N TYR A 39 12.15 -2.93 4.09
CA TYR A 39 12.01 -2.59 5.51
C TYR A 39 11.33 -3.74 6.26
N PRO A 40 12.01 -4.87 6.49
CA PRO A 40 11.40 -6.08 7.05
C PRO A 40 10.86 -5.87 8.47
N GLU A 41 11.44 -4.93 9.23
CA GLU A 41 11.03 -4.54 10.57
C GLU A 41 9.79 -3.61 10.61
N ALA A 42 9.40 -3.03 9.47
CA ALA A 42 8.34 -2.03 9.37
C ALA A 42 7.25 -2.48 8.38
N LYS A 43 6.49 -3.49 8.79
CA LYS A 43 5.42 -4.08 7.98
C LYS A 43 4.35 -3.07 7.60
N CYS A 44 3.93 -3.15 6.33
CA CYS A 44 2.87 -2.38 5.73
C CYS A 44 1.55 -3.16 5.68
N LYS A 45 0.43 -2.47 5.90
CA LYS A 45 -0.91 -2.90 5.52
C LYS A 45 -1.44 -1.99 4.43
N VAL A 46 -1.97 -2.58 3.37
CA VAL A 46 -2.45 -1.85 2.18
C VAL A 46 -3.95 -2.03 2.06
N PHE A 47 -4.64 -0.92 1.83
CA PHE A 47 -6.08 -0.85 1.70
C PHE A 47 -6.44 -0.06 0.44
N GLY A 48 -7.52 -0.43 -0.23
CA GLY A 48 -8.00 0.30 -1.40
C GLY A 48 -9.42 -0.03 -1.80
N TYR A 49 -9.97 0.80 -2.68
CA TYR A 49 -11.29 0.60 -3.30
C TYR A 49 -11.16 0.43 -4.82
N PRO A 50 -10.37 -0.54 -5.32
CA PRO A 50 -9.96 -0.58 -6.73
C PRO A 50 -11.15 -0.66 -7.71
N ASP A 51 -12.25 -1.29 -7.31
CA ASP A 51 -13.43 -1.48 -8.17
C ASP A 51 -14.37 -0.25 -8.19
N GLN A 52 -14.25 0.66 -7.21
CA GLN A 52 -15.22 1.76 -7.00
C GLN A 52 -14.58 3.14 -7.16
N SER A 53 -13.38 3.29 -6.64
CA SER A 53 -12.56 4.48 -6.79
C SER A 53 -11.10 4.03 -6.93
N PRO A 54 -10.62 3.79 -8.16
CA PRO A 54 -9.28 3.28 -8.43
C PRO A 54 -8.15 4.17 -7.88
N PHE A 55 -8.45 5.42 -7.51
CA PHE A 55 -7.49 6.37 -6.96
C PHE A 55 -7.46 6.39 -5.43
N LEU A 56 -8.44 5.79 -4.76
CA LEU A 56 -8.54 5.84 -3.30
C LEU A 56 -7.80 4.66 -2.66
N TRP A 57 -6.66 4.99 -2.06
CA TRP A 57 -5.77 4.04 -1.40
C TRP A 57 -5.30 4.54 -0.05
N MET A 58 -5.01 3.60 0.83
CA MET A 58 -4.39 3.87 2.12
C MET A 58 -3.32 2.84 2.42
N VAL A 59 -2.13 3.33 2.75
CA VAL A 59 -0.99 2.52 3.17
C VAL A 59 -0.70 2.87 4.63
N ILE A 60 -0.73 1.86 5.49
CA ILE A 60 -0.42 1.98 6.90
C ILE A 60 0.88 1.24 7.16
N ARG A 61 1.93 1.97 7.53
CA ARG A 61 3.20 1.36 7.93
C ARG A 61 3.42 1.53 9.43
N ARG A 62 3.74 0.43 10.11
CA ARG A 62 4.06 0.42 11.54
C ARG A 62 5.58 0.54 11.68
N ASN A 63 6.06 1.67 12.18
CA ASN A 63 7.48 1.83 12.48
C ASN A 63 7.76 1.36 13.91
N LYS A 64 8.83 0.59 14.14
CA LYS A 64 9.26 0.14 15.48
C LYS A 64 9.77 1.31 16.34
N PHE A 65 10.32 2.35 15.72
CA PHE A 65 10.98 3.46 16.41
C PHE A 65 10.04 4.62 16.75
N THR A 66 8.91 4.74 16.06
CA THR A 66 7.89 5.73 16.34
C THR A 66 6.57 5.01 16.55
N ARG A 67 5.93 5.20 17.72
CA ARG A 67 4.51 4.82 17.94
C ARG A 67 3.53 5.62 17.05
N LEU A 68 4.00 6.14 15.91
CA LEU A 68 3.24 6.93 14.95
C LEU A 68 2.80 6.02 13.81
N LEU A 69 1.48 5.97 13.63
CA LEU A 69 0.83 5.35 12.50
C LEU A 69 0.79 6.38 11.37
N PHE A 70 1.56 6.17 10.30
CA PHE A 70 1.47 7.02 9.11
C PHE A 70 0.43 6.43 8.17
N ALA A 71 -0.70 7.12 8.05
CA ALA A 71 -1.71 6.86 7.03
C ALA A 71 -1.48 7.85 5.88
N LEU A 72 -1.05 7.34 4.73
CA LEU A 72 -1.02 8.14 3.50
C LEU A 72 -2.32 7.86 2.75
N ILE A 73 -3.21 8.85 2.73
CA ILE A 73 -4.46 8.83 1.95
C ILE A 73 -4.22 9.69 0.72
N PHE A 74 -4.39 9.10 -0.46
CA PHE A 74 -4.41 9.83 -1.72
C PHE A 74 -5.80 9.66 -2.33
N SER A 75 -6.39 10.77 -2.79
CA SER A 75 -7.74 10.89 -3.35
C SER A 75 -7.70 11.59 -4.68
#